data_AF-I4HR69-F1
#
_entry.id   AF-I4HR69-F1
#
_cell.length_a   1.000
_cell.length_b   1.000
_cell.length_c   1.000
_cell.angle_alpha   90.00
_cell.angle_beta   90.00
_cell.angle_gamma   90.00
#
_symmetry.space_group_name_H-M   'P 1'
#
loop_
_entity.id
_entity.type
_entity.pdbx_description
1 polymer ?
#
loop_
_entity_poly.entity_id
_entity_poly.type
_entity_poly.pdbx_seq_one_letter_code
_entity_poly.pdbx_strand_id
1 'polypeptide(L)' 'MLSQSNPYYLMLQAEIQEHIRQAIDQLSPRLRETFVLRFEQEMSYSEIAKKLSISNSNVRKRIQQAREALQRQLGQYL' A
#
# COMPACT_ATOMS: atom_id res chain seq x y z
N MET A 1 19.55 9.43 -21.75
CA MET A 1 18.17 9.41 -21.22
C MET A 1 17.56 8.06 -21.58
N LEU A 2 17.27 7.21 -20.60
CA LEU A 2 16.60 5.93 -20.86
C LEU A 2 15.16 6.25 -21.25
N SER A 3 14.84 6.12 -22.54
CA SER A 3 13.48 6.28 -23.05
C SER A 3 12.55 5.26 -22.40
N GLN A 4 11.30 5.66 -22.11
CA GLN A 4 10.27 4.80 -21.51
C GLN A 4 9.95 3.55 -22.34
N SER A 5 10.47 3.45 -23.57
CA SER A 5 10.36 2.28 -24.46
C SER A 5 11.51 1.27 -24.33
N ASN A 6 12.49 1.50 -23.46
CA ASN A 6 13.60 0.55 -23.27
C ASN A 6 13.08 -0.70 -22.51
N PRO A 7 13.27 -1.92 -23.03
CA PRO A 7 12.89 -3.16 -22.35
C PRO A 7 13.42 -3.29 -20.93
N TYR A 8 14.63 -2.78 -20.65
CA TYR A 8 15.21 -2.78 -19.31
C TYR A 8 14.43 -1.90 -18.34
N TYR A 9 13.97 -0.73 -18.80
CA TYR A 9 13.16 0.17 -17.98
C TYR A 9 11.80 -0.47 -17.66
N LEU A 10 11.16 -1.09 -18.64
CA LEU A 10 9.89 -1.81 -18.44
C LEU A 10 10.04 -2.99 -17.46
N MET A 11 11.14 -3.73 -17.56
CA MET A 11 11.45 -4.85 -16.69
C MET A 11 11.70 -4.41 -15.24
N LEU A 12 12.46 -3.33 -15.04
CA LEU A 12 12.68 -2.72 -13.73
C LEU A 12 11.37 -2.21 -13.11
N GLN A 13 10.49 -1.59 -13.91
CA GLN A 13 9.17 -1.16 -13.43
C GLN A 13 8.32 -2.34 -12.99
N ALA A 14 8.31 -3.44 -13.77
CA ALA A 14 7.56 -4.64 -13.42
C ALA A 14 8.06 -5.27 -12.11
N GLU A 15 9.37 -5.31 -11.90
CA GLU A 15 10.01 -5.80 -10.68
C GLU A 15 9.63 -4.95 -9.45
N ILE A 16 9.71 -3.62 -9.56
CA ILE A 16 9.29 -2.71 -8.48
C ILE A 16 7.81 -2.91 -8.13
N GLN A 17 6.95 -3.01 -9.15
CA GLN A 17 5.51 -3.24 -8.96
C GLN A 17 5.23 -4.58 -8.27
N GLU A 18 6.00 -5.62 -8.60
CA GLU A 18 5.88 -6.93 -7.96
C GLU A 18 6.29 -6.87 -6.48
N HIS A 19 7.39 -6.19 -6.16
CA HIS A 19 7.79 -5.99 -4.77
C HIS A 19 6.76 -5.20 -3.96
N ILE A 20 6.15 -4.16 -4.54
CA ILE A 20 5.07 -3.41 -3.89
C ILE A 20 3.88 -4.32 -3.60
N ARG A 21 3.43 -5.12 -4.59
CA ARG A 21 2.33 -6.09 -4.40
C ARG A 21 2.64 -7.07 -3.28
N GLN A 22 3.81 -7.69 -3.30
CA GLN A 22 4.24 -8.64 -2.28
C GLN A 22 4.32 -8.03 -0.88
N ALA A 23 4.76 -6.77 -0.76
CA ALA A 23 4.77 -6.06 0.51
C ALA A 23 3.36 -5.81 1.05
N ILE A 24 2.42 -5.39 0.18
CA ILE A 24 1.01 -5.21 0.54
C ILE A 24 0.38 -6.54 0.98
N ASP A 25 0.69 -7.65 0.31
CA ASP A 25 0.19 -8.97 0.66
C ASP A 25 0.72 -9.53 1.99
N GLN A 26 1.91 -9.09 2.39
CA GLN A 26 2.49 -9.45 3.69
C GLN A 26 1.93 -8.61 4.86
N LEU A 27 1.16 -7.55 4.58
CA LEU A 27 0.45 -6.83 5.64
C LEU A 27 -0.56 -7.77 6.31
N SER A 28 -0.70 -7.66 7.63
CA SER A 28 -1.77 -8.38 8.33
C SER A 28 -3.14 -8.05 7.71
N PRO A 29 -4.10 -8.99 7.69
CA PRO A 29 -5.37 -8.81 6.96
C PRO A 29 -6.10 -7.49 7.28
N ARG A 30 -6.08 -7.07 8.55
CA ARG A 30 -6.71 -5.82 9.00
C ARG A 30 -6.03 -4.57 8.46
N LEU A 31 -4.70 -4.58 8.35
CA LEU A 31 -3.93 -3.46 7.81
C LEU A 31 -4.09 -3.40 6.29
N ARG A 32 -3.98 -4.55 5.61
CA ARG A 32 -4.18 -4.65 4.16
C ARG A 32 -5.56 -4.15 3.75
N GLU A 33 -6.63 -4.65 4.39
CA GLU A 33 -8.00 -4.22 4.10
C GLU A 33 -8.14 -2.69 4.27
N THR A 34 -7.66 -2.15 5.39
CA THR A 34 -7.74 -0.70 5.64
C THR A 34 -6.94 0.11 4.61
N PHE A 35 -5.79 -0.40 4.17
CA PHE A 35 -4.94 0.22 3.17
C PHE A 35 -5.59 0.21 1.79
N VAL A 36 -6.09 -0.93 1.32
CA VAL A 36 -6.78 -1.08 0.02
C VAL A 36 -8.00 -0.16 -0.06
N LEU A 37 -8.84 -0.14 0.99
CA LEU A 37 -10.01 0.75 1.01
C LEU A 37 -9.59 2.23 0.89
N ARG A 38 -8.45 2.61 1.48
CA ARG A 38 -7.98 4.00 1.44
C ARG A 38 -7.32 4.38 0.12
N PHE A 39 -6.46 3.51 -0.42
CA PHE A 39 -5.55 3.87 -1.51
C PHE A 39 -5.99 3.35 -2.88
N GLU A 40 -6.76 2.25 -2.94
CA GLU A 40 -7.31 1.72 -4.20
C GLU A 40 -8.76 2.15 -4.42
N GLN A 41 -9.57 2.14 -3.34
CA GLN A 41 -10.98 2.52 -3.41
C GLN A 41 -11.21 3.99 -3.02
N GLU A 42 -10.15 4.73 -2.73
CA GLU A 42 -10.15 6.16 -2.40
C GLU A 42 -11.09 6.59 -1.26
N MET A 43 -11.55 5.63 -0.43
CA MET A 43 -12.52 5.90 0.63
C MET A 43 -11.94 6.83 1.69
N SER A 44 -12.77 7.75 2.20
CA SER A 44 -12.43 8.59 3.34
C SER A 44 -12.33 7.78 4.64
N TYR A 45 -11.65 8.34 5.64
CA TYR A 45 -11.50 7.65 6.94
C TYR A 45 -12.85 7.40 7.62
N SER A 46 -13.84 8.27 7.41
CA SER A 46 -15.19 8.12 7.96
C SER A 46 -15.95 6.99 7.27
N GLU A 47 -15.83 6.84 5.95
CA GLU A 47 -16.45 5.74 5.20
C GLU A 47 -15.82 4.40 5.58
N ILE A 48 -14.50 4.34 5.71
CA ILE A 48 -13.79 3.13 6.17
C ILE A 48 -14.20 2.77 7.60
N ALA A 49 -14.26 3.77 8.50
CA ALA A 49 -14.69 3.58 9.88
C ALA A 49 -16.09 2.97 9.95
N LYS A 50 -17.04 3.49 9.14
CA LYS A 50 -18.40 2.93 9.02
C LYS A 50 -18.38 1.51 8.45
N LYS A 51 -17.69 1.29 7.32
CA LYS A 51 -17.64 -0.01 6.63
C LYS A 51 -17.07 -1.13 7.51
N LEU A 52 -16.02 -0.82 8.27
CA LEU A 52 -15.34 -1.78 9.14
C LEU A 52 -15.86 -1.80 10.57
N SER A 53 -16.85 -0.96 10.91
CA SER A 53 -17.38 -0.79 12.27
C SER A 53 -16.30 -0.53 13.32
N ILE A 54 -15.39 0.41 13.02
CA ILE A 54 -14.30 0.86 13.91
C ILE A 54 -14.28 2.40 14.03
N SER A 55 -13.54 2.93 14.99
CA SER A 55 -13.38 4.39 15.12
C SER A 55 -12.46 4.98 14.03
N ASN A 56 -12.65 6.27 13.73
CA ASN A 56 -11.73 7.01 12.86
C ASN A 56 -10.28 7.00 13.39
N SER A 57 -10.06 6.97 14.71
CA SER A 57 -8.70 6.87 15.27
C SER A 57 -8.08 5.49 15.00
N ASN A 58 -8.88 4.42 15.03
CA ASN A 58 -8.43 3.08 14.67
C ASN A 58 -8.05 3.01 13.18
N VAL A 59 -8.85 3.62 12.29
CA VAL A 59 -8.49 3.76 10.86
C VAL A 59 -7.14 4.46 10.69
N ARG A 60 -6.95 5.63 11.33
CA ARG A 60 -5.67 6.37 11.29
C ARG A 60 -4.50 5.50 11.76
N LYS A 61 -4.67 4.82 12.89
CA LYS A 61 -3.63 3.95 13.46
C LYS A 61 -3.29 2.79 12.53
N ARG A 62 -4.29 2.13 11.92
CA ARG A 62 -4.06 1.06 10.96
C ARG A 62 -3.35 1.56 9.71
N ILE A 63 -3.72 2.72 9.16
CA ILE A 63 -3.02 3.32 8.00
C ILE A 63 -1.57 3.64 8.36
N GLN A 64 -1.31 4.20 9.54
CA GLN A 64 0.05 4.47 10.00
C GLN A 64 0.87 3.17 10.09
N GLN A 65 0.34 2.15 10.76
CA GLN A 65 1.01 0.85 10.91
C GLN A 65 1.27 0.16 9.56
N ALA A 66 0.33 0.26 8.62
CA ALA A 66 0.52 -0.24 7.26
C ALA A 66 1.68 0.48 6.57
N ARG A 67 1.76 1.81 6.65
CA ARG A 67 2.88 2.60 6.09
C ARG A 67 4.22 2.23 6.71
N GLU A 68 4.30 2.10 8.03
CA GLU A 68 5.52 1.69 8.74
C GLU A 68 5.96 0.26 8.37
N ALA A 69 5.02 -0.65 8.13
CA ALA A 69 5.32 -2.00 7.67
C ALA A 69 5.83 -2.00 6.22
N LEU A 70 5.14 -1.29 5.31
CA LEU A 70 5.56 -1.16 3.92
C LEU A 70 6.92 -0.46 3.81
N GLN A 71 7.18 0.58 4.59
CA GLN A 71 8.48 1.28 4.60
C GLN A 71 9.62 0.35 5.03
N ARG A 72 9.39 -0.55 5.99
CA ARG A 72 10.40 -1.54 6.41
C ARG A 72 10.68 -2.59 5.33
N GLN A 73 9.67 -2.97 4.54
CA GLN A 73 9.82 -3.96 3.47
C GLN A 73 10.37 -3.36 2.17
N LEU A 74 9.98 -2.12 1.87
CA LEU A 74 10.28 -1.44 0.60
C LEU A 74 11.38 -0.40 0.73
N GLY A 75 11.91 -0.13 1.93
CA GLY A 75 12.93 0.90 2.15
C GLY A 75 14.26 0.69 1.41
N GLN A 76 14.45 -0.45 0.76
CA GLN A 76 15.56 -0.72 -0.16
C GLN A 76 15.27 -0.30 -1.62
N TYR A 77 14.01 0.00 -1.94
CA TYR A 77 13.52 0.43 -3.26
C TYR A 77 13.14 1.92 -3.31
N LEU A 78 13.10 2.59 -2.16
CA LEU A 78 12.78 4.02 -1.98
C LEU A 78 14.02 4.79 -1.54
#